data_AF-A0A8I1AJT8-F1
#
_entry.id   AF-A0A8I1AJT8-F1
#
_cell.length_a   1.000
_cell.length_b   1.000
_cell.length_c   1.000
_cell.angle_alpha   90.00
_cell.angle_beta   90.00
_cell.angle_gamma   90.00
#
_symmetry.space_group_name_H-M   'P 1'
#
loop_
_entity.id
_entity.type
_entity.pdbx_description
1 polymer ?
#
loop_
_entity_poly.entity_id
_entity_poly.type
_entity_poly.pdbx_seq_one_letter_code
_entity_poly.pdbx_strand_id
1 'polypeptide(L)'
;MQPKTHVVDGVTFVATPYRAGTFIREDVFWRQFTVTCQGYVEYIEDDPIYGTYWTPSTLEFGQHGLIEEAMALALACVSADEFDLCPDTDALDFRPELVLVRDSLGRLVLTGQVWGASIRWSEPIASDEEAASVARQVNDLQGEASYEAGWDNYSTAEGLRLRARVLAGRLVDPFWQAHARHAVQTVAAATA
;
A
#
# COMPACT_ATOMS: atom_id res chain seq x y z
N MET A 1 5.39 17.68 7.82
CA MET A 1 6.65 18.45 7.91
C MET A 1 6.89 19.07 6.54
N GLN A 2 7.17 20.37 6.42
CA GLN A 2 7.52 20.94 5.11
C GLN A 2 9.03 20.81 4.87
N PRO A 3 9.48 20.13 3.79
CA PRO A 3 10.90 19.99 3.51
C PRO A 3 11.49 21.32 3.02
N LYS A 4 12.77 21.56 3.29
CA LYS A 4 13.45 22.79 2.86
C LYS A 4 13.67 22.76 1.35
N THR A 5 13.48 23.91 0.71
CA THR A 5 13.68 24.09 -0.73
C THR A 5 14.86 25.03 -1.03
N HIS A 6 15.50 24.79 -2.18
CA HIS A 6 16.65 25.55 -2.67
C HIS A 6 16.48 25.79 -4.17
N VAL A 7 16.74 27.02 -4.63
CA VAL A 7 16.67 27.36 -6.05
C VAL A 7 18.09 27.48 -6.61
N VAL A 8 18.37 26.74 -7.68
CA VAL A 8 19.64 26.77 -8.41
C VAL A 8 19.32 26.99 -9.88
N ASP A 9 19.82 28.07 -10.46
CA ASP A 9 19.60 28.44 -11.87
C ASP A 9 18.13 28.40 -12.32
N GLY A 10 17.22 28.82 -11.43
CA GLY A 10 15.78 28.85 -11.70
C GLY A 10 15.05 27.51 -11.51
N VAL A 11 15.73 26.45 -11.08
CA VAL A 11 15.14 25.14 -10.78
C VAL A 11 15.04 24.95 -9.27
N THR A 12 13.85 24.56 -8.79
CA THR A 12 13.62 24.24 -7.38
C THR A 12 14.06 22.81 -7.06
N PHE A 13 14.82 22.67 -5.98
CA PHE A 13 15.21 21.41 -5.39
C PHE A 13 14.74 21.32 -3.94
N VAL A 14 14.32 20.13 -3.54
CA VAL A 14 13.85 19.79 -2.21
C VAL A 14 14.95 19.00 -1.49
N ALA A 15 15.32 19.41 -0.28
CA ALA A 15 16.18 18.64 0.61
C ALA A 15 15.39 17.42 1.12
N THR A 16 15.75 16.22 0.64
CA THR A 16 15.01 15.00 1.02
C THR A 16 15.33 14.58 2.46
N PRO A 17 14.32 14.25 3.29
CA PRO A 17 14.57 13.75 4.64
C PRO A 17 15.13 12.32 4.64
N TYR A 18 15.08 11.61 3.51
CA TYR A 18 15.48 10.21 3.38
C TYR A 18 16.96 10.01 3.08
N ARG A 19 17.67 11.09 2.73
CA ARG A 19 19.12 11.04 2.54
C ARG A 19 19.75 12.39 2.84
N ALA A 20 20.50 12.46 3.94
CA ALA A 20 21.17 13.68 4.36
C ALA A 20 22.06 14.25 3.24
N GLY A 21 22.01 15.57 3.07
CA GLY A 21 22.79 16.29 2.05
C GLY A 21 22.35 16.06 0.60
N THR A 22 21.24 15.35 0.36
CA THR A 22 20.72 15.11 -0.98
C THR A 22 19.59 16.08 -1.30
N PHE A 23 19.65 16.64 -2.52
CA PHE A 23 18.63 17.51 -3.07
C PHE A 23 18.02 16.85 -4.30
N ILE A 24 16.69 16.80 -4.36
CA ILE A 24 15.92 16.20 -5.46
C ILE A 24 15.14 17.32 -6.14
N ARG A 25 15.09 17.33 -7.47
CA ARG A 25 14.26 18.31 -8.20
C ARG A 25 12.81 18.20 -7.71
N GLU A 26 12.16 19.33 -7.49
CA GLU A 26 10.87 19.38 -6.77
C GLU A 26 9.78 18.48 -7.39
N ASP A 27 9.61 18.52 -8.70
CA ASP A 27 8.66 17.67 -9.43
C ASP A 27 8.98 16.16 -9.33
N VAL A 28 10.25 15.79 -9.17
CA VAL A 28 10.67 14.41 -8.94
C VAL A 28 10.43 14.02 -7.50
N PHE A 29 10.69 14.92 -6.55
CA PHE A 29 10.45 14.69 -5.13
C PHE A 29 8.97 14.38 -4.87
N TRP A 30 8.05 15.21 -5.39
CA TRP A 30 6.61 15.03 -5.16
C TRP A 30 6.02 13.77 -5.81
N ARG A 31 6.74 13.14 -6.75
CA ARG A 31 6.34 11.91 -7.42
C ARG A 31 7.14 10.68 -6.97
N GLN A 32 7.96 10.81 -5.93
CA GLN A 32 8.89 9.74 -5.57
C GLN A 32 8.22 8.54 -4.92
N PHE A 33 7.02 8.71 -4.34
CA PHE A 33 6.21 7.64 -3.82
C PHE A 33 4.88 7.53 -4.57
N THR A 34 4.55 6.32 -5.02
CA THR A 34 3.24 5.97 -5.55
C THR A 34 2.46 5.19 -4.48
N VAL A 35 1.23 5.61 -4.23
CA VAL A 35 0.30 4.96 -3.31
C VAL A 35 -0.70 4.17 -4.13
N THR A 36 -0.75 2.85 -3.91
CA THR A 36 -1.75 1.98 -4.52
C THR A 36 -2.52 1.20 -3.47
N CYS A 37 -3.73 0.77 -3.82
CA CYS A 37 -4.55 -0.10 -2.98
C CYS A 37 -4.96 -1.34 -3.75
N GLN A 38 -4.60 -2.50 -3.21
CA GLN A 38 -5.11 -3.79 -3.65
C GLN A 38 -6.44 -4.05 -2.98
N GLY A 39 -7.37 -4.58 -3.77
CA GLY A 39 -8.72 -4.91 -3.32
C GLY A 39 -9.48 -5.62 -4.42
N TYR A 40 -10.79 -5.46 -4.43
CA TYR A 40 -11.67 -6.04 -5.44
C TYR A 40 -12.56 -4.96 -6.02
N VAL A 41 -12.74 -4.94 -7.33
CA VAL A 41 -13.73 -4.10 -7.99
C VAL A 41 -14.97 -4.95 -8.28
N GLU A 42 -16.14 -4.40 -7.99
CA GLU A 42 -17.44 -4.99 -8.32
C GLU A 42 -17.83 -4.61 -9.76
N TYR A 43 -18.34 -5.58 -10.51
CA TYR A 43 -18.87 -5.40 -11.86
C TYR A 43 -20.26 -6.03 -11.96
N ILE A 44 -21.05 -5.58 -12.92
CA ILE A 44 -22.32 -6.21 -13.30
C ILE A 44 -22.03 -7.44 -14.17
N GLU A 45 -22.75 -8.55 -13.91
CA GLU A 45 -22.73 -9.72 -14.79
C GLU A 45 -23.32 -9.39 -16.18
N ASP A 46 -22.86 -10.07 -17.24
CA ASP A 46 -23.34 -9.84 -18.62
C ASP A 46 -24.88 -9.89 -18.74
N ASP A 47 -25.52 -10.78 -17.96
CA ASP A 47 -26.96 -10.76 -17.73
C ASP A 47 -27.24 -10.26 -16.29
N PRO A 48 -27.83 -9.05 -16.14
CA PRO A 48 -28.10 -8.44 -14.84
C PRO A 48 -28.94 -9.29 -13.89
N ILE A 49 -29.64 -10.33 -14.37
CA ILE A 49 -30.40 -11.25 -13.51
C ILE A 49 -29.48 -12.04 -12.54
N TYR A 50 -28.21 -12.22 -12.90
CA TYR A 50 -27.23 -12.92 -12.07
C TYR A 50 -26.54 -12.03 -11.03
N GLY A 51 -26.79 -10.71 -11.07
CA GLY A 51 -26.30 -9.75 -10.09
C GLY A 51 -24.91 -9.20 -10.45
N THR A 52 -24.02 -9.22 -9.46
CA THR A 52 -22.67 -8.64 -9.55
C THR A 52 -21.60 -9.65 -9.19
N TYR A 53 -20.39 -9.43 -9.68
CA TYR A 53 -19.21 -10.21 -9.33
C TYR A 53 -18.04 -9.31 -8.94
N TRP A 54 -17.14 -9.85 -8.12
CA TRP A 54 -15.97 -9.14 -7.61
C TRP A 54 -14.70 -9.73 -8.21
N THR A 55 -13.82 -8.87 -8.75
CA THR A 55 -12.52 -9.29 -9.28
C THR A 55 -11.36 -8.56 -8.61
N PRO A 56 -10.24 -9.24 -8.32
CA PRO A 56 -9.05 -8.59 -7.80
C PRO A 56 -8.61 -7.42 -8.69
N SER A 57 -8.29 -6.30 -8.08
CA SER A 57 -7.80 -5.10 -8.76
C SER A 57 -6.80 -4.34 -7.91
N THR A 58 -6.08 -3.41 -8.54
CA THR A 58 -5.21 -2.45 -7.87
C THR A 58 -5.52 -1.05 -8.40
N LEU A 59 -5.91 -0.15 -7.50
CA LEU A 59 -6.15 1.26 -7.81
C LEU A 59 -4.96 2.10 -7.37
N GLU A 60 -4.65 3.15 -8.12
CA GLU A 60 -3.66 4.16 -7.72
C GLU A 60 -4.39 5.32 -7.03
N PHE A 61 -4.00 5.65 -5.81
CA PHE A 61 -4.54 6.80 -5.07
C PHE A 61 -3.81 8.10 -5.42
N GLY A 62 -2.57 7.99 -5.89
CA GLY A 62 -1.77 9.12 -6.33
C GLY A 62 -0.32 9.03 -5.85
N GLN A 63 0.35 10.18 -5.86
CA GLN A 63 1.78 10.28 -5.58
C GLN A 63 2.08 11.35 -4.53
N HIS A 64 3.11 11.10 -3.72
CA HIS A 64 3.59 12.07 -2.73
C HIS A 64 5.11 12.04 -2.57
N GLY A 65 5.62 13.12 -1.96
CA GLY A 65 7.03 13.26 -1.61
C GLY A 65 7.39 12.78 -0.22
N LEU A 66 6.42 12.61 0.68
CA LEU A 66 6.69 12.15 2.05
C LEU A 66 5.89 10.89 2.37
N ILE A 67 6.49 9.97 3.12
CA ILE A 67 5.85 8.73 3.59
C ILE A 67 4.60 9.08 4.41
N GLU A 68 4.68 10.06 5.31
CA GLU A 68 3.57 10.47 6.16
C GLU A 68 2.43 11.10 5.35
N GLU A 69 2.74 11.83 4.27
CA GLU A 69 1.72 12.36 3.36
C GLU A 69 1.10 11.26 2.51
N ALA A 70 1.90 10.29 2.04
CA ALA A 70 1.39 9.10 1.37
C ALA A 70 0.44 8.29 2.28
N MET A 71 0.77 8.17 3.57
CA MET A 71 -0.10 7.54 4.58
C MET A 71 -1.40 8.33 4.78
N ALA A 72 -1.31 9.67 4.84
CA ALA A 72 -2.47 10.55 4.99
C ALA A 72 -3.39 10.51 3.76
N LEU A 73 -2.82 10.51 2.55
CA LEU A 73 -3.56 10.33 1.30
C LEU A 73 -4.32 8.99 1.32
N ALA A 74 -3.62 7.90 1.64
CA ALA A 74 -4.26 6.59 1.69
C ALA A 74 -5.42 6.53 2.69
N LEU A 75 -5.23 7.11 3.88
CA LEU A 75 -6.29 7.18 4.88
C LEU A 75 -7.46 8.02 4.39
N ALA A 76 -7.21 9.16 3.75
CA ALA A 76 -8.25 10.01 3.20
C ALA A 76 -9.10 9.25 2.17
N CYS A 77 -8.46 8.60 1.19
CA CYS A 77 -9.15 7.79 0.16
C CYS A 77 -9.98 6.67 0.79
N VAL A 78 -9.39 5.87 1.70
CA VAL A 78 -10.08 4.76 2.37
C VAL A 78 -11.22 5.24 3.27
N SER A 79 -11.07 6.39 3.93
CA SER A 79 -12.09 6.92 4.84
C SER A 79 -13.25 7.59 4.12
N ALA A 80 -13.00 8.18 2.95
CA ALA A 80 -14.03 8.76 2.09
C ALA A 80 -14.86 7.70 1.38
N ASP A 81 -14.28 6.52 1.13
CA ASP A 81 -14.91 5.42 0.38
C ASP A 81 -15.31 5.85 -1.04
N GLU A 82 -14.57 6.80 -1.61
CA GLU A 82 -14.73 7.31 -2.97
C GLU A 82 -13.49 6.95 -3.77
N PHE A 83 -13.64 6.04 -4.73
CA PHE A 83 -12.55 5.54 -5.56
C PHE A 83 -12.77 5.94 -7.02
N ASP A 84 -11.69 6.35 -7.68
CA ASP A 84 -11.71 6.66 -9.11
C ASP A 84 -11.77 5.36 -9.92
N LEU A 85 -13.00 4.89 -10.13
CA LEU A 85 -13.31 3.77 -11.02
C LEU A 85 -13.45 4.30 -12.44
N CYS A 86 -12.82 3.62 -13.40
CA CYS A 86 -12.85 4.04 -14.79
C CYS A 86 -14.31 4.21 -15.28
N PRO A 87 -14.76 5.42 -15.65
CA PRO A 87 -16.16 5.68 -15.98
C PRO A 87 -16.62 4.99 -17.27
N ASP A 88 -15.68 4.53 -18.10
CA ASP A 88 -15.95 3.75 -19.32
C ASP A 88 -16.09 2.24 -19.05
N THR A 89 -16.20 1.83 -17.79
CA THR A 89 -16.36 0.43 -17.37
C THR A 89 -17.63 0.25 -16.55
N ASP A 90 -18.18 -0.97 -16.53
CA ASP A 90 -19.33 -1.34 -15.69
C ASP A 90 -18.94 -1.56 -14.21
N ALA A 91 -17.89 -0.87 -13.75
CA ALA A 91 -17.40 -0.94 -12.38
C ALA A 91 -18.35 -0.19 -11.45
N LEU A 92 -18.79 -0.86 -10.39
CA LEU A 92 -19.79 -0.34 -9.45
C LEU A 92 -19.18 0.16 -8.14
N ASP A 93 -18.26 -0.62 -7.59
CA ASP A 93 -17.71 -0.39 -6.26
C ASP A 93 -16.29 -0.96 -6.13
N PHE A 94 -15.56 -0.57 -5.09
CA PHE A 94 -14.26 -1.10 -4.75
C PHE A 94 -14.16 -1.44 -3.26
N ARG A 95 -13.77 -2.68 -2.98
CA ARG A 95 -13.49 -3.17 -1.63
C ARG A 95 -11.98 -3.13 -1.38
N PRO A 96 -11.44 -2.10 -0.73
CA PRO A 96 -10.02 -1.99 -0.44
C PRO A 96 -9.57 -3.03 0.62
N GLU A 97 -8.38 -3.59 0.46
CA GLU A 97 -7.82 -4.57 1.41
C GLU A 97 -6.42 -4.21 1.91
N LEU A 98 -5.54 -3.78 1.02
CA LEU A 98 -4.13 -3.56 1.34
C LEU A 98 -3.60 -2.35 0.58
N VAL A 99 -3.13 -1.35 1.31
CA VAL A 99 -2.41 -0.20 0.75
C VAL A 99 -0.92 -0.52 0.65
N LEU A 100 -0.30 -0.12 -0.45
CA LEU A 100 1.12 -0.25 -0.72
C LEU A 100 1.68 1.12 -1.12
N VAL A 101 2.78 1.51 -0.47
CA VAL A 101 3.59 2.66 -0.86
C VAL A 101 4.87 2.13 -1.49
N ARG A 102 5.13 2.53 -2.73
CA ARG A 102 6.36 2.17 -3.45
C ARG A 102 7.11 3.41 -3.86
N ASP A 103 8.42 3.32 -3.91
CA ASP A 103 9.22 4.41 -4.48
C ASP A 103 9.24 4.38 -6.02
N SER A 104 9.86 5.39 -6.61
CA SER A 104 10.06 5.51 -8.07
C SER A 104 10.82 4.36 -8.74
N LEU A 105 11.51 3.50 -7.96
CA LEU A 105 12.19 2.29 -8.45
C LEU A 105 11.34 1.03 -8.23
N GLY A 106 10.10 1.17 -7.76
CA GLY A 106 9.19 0.07 -7.44
C GLY A 106 9.53 -0.65 -6.13
N ARG A 107 10.47 -0.14 -5.33
CA ARG A 107 10.85 -0.73 -4.05
C ARG A 107 9.74 -0.50 -3.03
N LEU A 108 9.41 -1.53 -2.26
CA LEU A 108 8.40 -1.42 -1.22
C LEU A 108 8.88 -0.51 -0.09
N VAL A 109 8.10 0.52 0.21
CA VAL A 109 8.38 1.50 1.27
C VAL A 109 7.57 1.18 2.51
N LEU A 110 6.27 0.89 2.35
CA LEU A 110 5.35 0.64 3.46
C LEU A 110 4.11 -0.11 2.95
N THR A 111 3.49 -0.90 3.83
CA THR A 111 2.15 -1.47 3.60
C THR A 111 1.22 -1.18 4.76
N GLY A 112 -0.08 -1.12 4.49
CA GLY A 112 -1.11 -1.03 5.53
C GLY A 112 -2.35 -1.83 5.17
N GLN A 113 -2.83 -2.64 6.10
CA GLN A 113 -4.08 -3.38 5.92
C GLN A 113 -5.27 -2.48 6.19
N VAL A 114 -6.24 -2.48 5.29
CA VAL A 114 -7.49 -1.74 5.45
C VAL A 114 -8.40 -2.48 6.43
N TRP A 115 -9.00 -1.76 7.36
CA TRP A 115 -9.91 -2.27 8.38
C TRP A 115 -11.06 -1.28 8.59
N GLY A 116 -12.16 -1.48 7.87
CA GLY A 116 -13.22 -0.47 7.73
C GLY A 116 -12.63 0.83 7.16
N ALA A 117 -13.02 1.98 7.71
CA ALA A 117 -12.52 3.30 7.31
C ALA A 117 -11.12 3.66 7.88
N SER A 118 -10.33 2.65 8.28
CA SER A 118 -9.02 2.84 8.91
C SER A 118 -7.95 1.96 8.27
N ILE A 119 -6.68 2.32 8.49
CA ILE A 119 -5.53 1.55 7.99
C ILE A 119 -4.65 1.14 9.15
N ARG A 120 -4.40 -0.16 9.27
CA ARG A 120 -3.41 -0.74 10.17
C ARG A 120 -2.08 -0.89 9.44
N TRP A 121 -1.20 0.08 9.64
CA TRP A 121 0.14 0.08 9.04
C TRP A 121 0.99 -1.07 9.57
N SER A 122 1.70 -1.73 8.67
CA SER A 122 2.58 -2.86 8.99
C SER A 122 3.91 -2.34 9.52
N GLU A 123 4.31 -2.82 10.71
CA GLU A 123 5.64 -2.57 11.25
C GLU A 123 6.70 -3.33 10.40
N PRO A 124 7.65 -2.62 9.77
CA PRO A 124 8.72 -3.25 9.00
C PRO A 124 9.55 -4.20 9.87
N ILE A 125 10.03 -5.29 9.28
CA ILE A 125 10.95 -6.20 9.96
C ILE A 125 12.27 -5.51 10.36
N ALA A 126 12.93 -6.04 11.39
CA ALA A 126 14.17 -5.46 11.94
C ALA A 126 15.40 -6.37 11.83
N SER A 127 15.24 -7.63 11.42
CA SER A 127 16.36 -8.59 11.32
C SER A 127 16.18 -9.60 10.19
N ASP A 128 17.29 -10.16 9.72
CA ASP A 128 17.29 -11.21 8.70
C ASP A 128 16.64 -12.51 9.19
N GLU A 129 16.77 -12.82 10.47
CA GLU A 129 16.10 -13.97 11.09
C GLU A 129 14.57 -13.81 11.05
N GLU A 130 14.08 -12.61 11.36
CA GLU A 130 12.67 -12.29 11.24
C GLU A 130 12.22 -12.35 9.78
N ALA A 131 13.03 -11.84 8.84
CA ALA A 131 12.76 -11.92 7.41
C ALA A 131 12.59 -13.37 6.93
N ALA A 132 13.50 -14.26 7.32
CA ALA A 132 13.44 -15.67 6.97
C ALA A 132 12.23 -16.37 7.61
N SER A 133 11.89 -16.02 8.85
CA SER A 133 10.69 -16.51 9.52
C SER A 133 9.41 -16.08 8.81
N VAL A 134 9.32 -14.81 8.44
CA VAL A 134 8.20 -14.23 7.69
C VAL A 134 8.05 -14.90 6.32
N ALA A 135 9.15 -15.08 5.58
CA ALA A 135 9.13 -15.72 4.26
C ALA A 135 8.59 -17.16 4.34
N ARG A 136 8.97 -17.94 5.36
CA ARG A 136 8.42 -19.29 5.59
C ARG A 136 6.92 -19.24 5.86
N GLN A 137 6.48 -18.39 6.79
CA GLN A 137 5.06 -18.25 7.12
C GLN A 137 4.20 -17.80 5.94
N VAL A 138 4.73 -16.92 5.08
CA VAL A 138 4.06 -16.52 3.83
C VAL A 138 3.87 -17.72 2.91
N ASN A 139 4.92 -18.54 2.71
CA ASN A 139 4.83 -19.74 1.88
C ASN A 139 3.84 -20.76 2.46
N ASP A 140 3.83 -20.95 3.79
CA ASP A 140 2.89 -21.86 4.45
C ASP A 140 1.44 -21.41 4.23
N LEU A 141 1.15 -20.12 4.44
CA LEU A 141 -0.18 -19.54 4.19
C LEU A 141 -0.60 -19.66 2.72
N GLN A 142 0.32 -19.48 1.77
CA GLN A 142 0.03 -19.64 0.34
C GLN A 142 -0.22 -21.11 -0.04
N GLY A 143 0.51 -22.05 0.58
CA GLY A 143 0.28 -23.47 0.43
C GLY A 143 -1.09 -23.88 0.95
N GLU A 144 -1.45 -23.42 2.15
CA GLU A 144 -2.77 -23.67 2.75
C GLU A 144 -3.89 -23.03 1.92
N ALA A 145 -3.71 -21.80 1.44
CA ALA A 145 -4.69 -21.16 0.56
C ALA A 145 -4.91 -21.94 -0.74
N SER A 146 -3.85 -22.53 -1.30
CA SER A 146 -3.94 -23.35 -2.51
C SER A 146 -4.65 -24.68 -2.24
N TYR A 147 -4.39 -25.28 -1.07
CA TYR A 147 -5.09 -26.47 -0.62
C TYR A 147 -6.59 -26.21 -0.45
N GLU A 148 -6.98 -25.14 0.26
CA GLU A 148 -8.38 -24.75 0.46
C GLU A 148 -9.10 -24.44 -0.87
N ALA A 149 -8.44 -23.75 -1.79
CA ALA A 149 -9.00 -23.50 -3.12
C ALA A 149 -9.26 -24.80 -3.91
N GLY A 150 -8.42 -25.83 -3.74
CA GLY A 150 -8.63 -27.14 -4.35
C GLY A 150 -9.84 -27.91 -3.80
N TRP A 151 -10.36 -27.50 -2.63
CA TRP A 151 -11.59 -28.02 -2.01
C TRP A 151 -12.79 -27.09 -2.22
N ASP A 152 -12.72 -26.16 -3.18
CA ASP A 152 -13.73 -25.13 -3.45
C ASP A 152 -14.02 -24.19 -2.25
N ASN A 153 -13.13 -24.15 -1.26
CA ASN A 153 -13.22 -23.24 -0.11
C ASN A 153 -12.63 -21.86 -0.44
N TYR A 154 -13.14 -21.21 -1.48
CA TYR A 154 -12.57 -19.98 -2.05
C TYR A 154 -12.47 -18.83 -1.04
N SER A 155 -13.49 -18.62 -0.20
CA SER A 155 -13.48 -17.56 0.83
C SER A 155 -12.34 -17.76 1.86
N THR A 156 -12.13 -19.00 2.30
CA THR A 156 -11.00 -19.35 3.19
C THR A 156 -9.67 -19.12 2.50
N ALA A 157 -9.55 -19.56 1.24
CA ALA A 157 -8.34 -19.35 0.43
C ALA A 157 -8.01 -17.86 0.24
N GLU A 158 -9.01 -17.01 -0.02
CA GLU A 158 -8.83 -15.56 -0.12
C GLU A 158 -8.36 -14.94 1.19
N GLY A 159 -8.95 -15.31 2.32
CA GLY A 159 -8.53 -14.85 3.64
C GLY A 159 -7.07 -15.22 3.94
N LEU A 160 -6.66 -16.45 3.60
CA LEU A 160 -5.27 -16.90 3.75
C LEU A 160 -4.31 -16.13 2.83
N ARG A 161 -4.70 -15.86 1.57
CA ARG A 161 -3.91 -15.03 0.64
C ARG A 161 -3.76 -13.60 1.14
N LEU A 162 -4.82 -12.99 1.68
CA LEU A 162 -4.74 -11.65 2.26
C LEU A 162 -3.77 -11.64 3.45
N ARG A 163 -3.88 -12.61 4.37
CA ARG A 163 -2.94 -12.74 5.50
C ARG A 163 -1.49 -12.89 5.01
N ALA A 164 -1.25 -13.69 3.97
CA ALA A 164 0.07 -13.83 3.37
C ALA A 164 0.59 -12.51 2.78
N ARG A 165 -0.24 -11.76 2.04
CA ARG A 165 0.12 -10.45 1.50
C ARG A 165 0.44 -9.42 2.59
N VAL A 166 -0.39 -9.35 3.64
CA VAL A 166 -0.16 -8.45 4.80
C VAL A 166 1.15 -8.80 5.48
N LEU A 167 1.43 -10.10 5.69
CA LEU A 167 2.66 -10.55 6.32
C LEU A 167 3.89 -10.28 5.45
N ALA A 168 3.81 -10.54 4.15
CA ALA A 168 4.85 -10.21 3.18
C ALA A 168 5.11 -8.70 3.08
N GLY A 169 4.10 -7.87 3.30
CA GLY A 169 4.21 -6.40 3.32
C GLY A 169 5.16 -5.86 4.39
N ARG A 170 5.47 -6.65 5.43
CA ARG A 170 6.48 -6.30 6.44
C ARG A 170 7.92 -6.35 5.89
N LEU A 171 8.15 -7.04 4.78
CA LEU A 171 9.44 -7.14 4.08
C LEU A 171 9.69 -5.89 3.23
N VAL A 172 9.75 -4.74 3.90
CA VAL A 172 10.11 -3.44 3.31
C VAL A 172 11.56 -3.48 2.82
N ASP A 173 11.84 -2.80 1.71
CA ASP A 173 13.19 -2.69 1.17
C ASP A 173 14.16 -2.14 2.23
N PRO A 174 15.37 -2.70 2.39
CA PRO A 174 16.31 -2.30 3.44
C PRO A 174 16.60 -0.80 3.51
N PHE A 175 16.58 -0.11 2.36
CA PHE A 175 16.76 1.34 2.32
C PHE A 175 15.65 2.11 3.05
N TRP A 176 14.42 1.59 3.03
CA TRP A 176 13.25 2.27 3.56
C TRP A 176 12.87 1.84 4.99
N GLN A 177 13.34 0.71 5.48
CA GLN A 177 12.91 0.13 6.78
C GLN A 177 12.97 1.11 7.95
N ALA A 178 14.08 1.84 8.12
CA ALA A 178 14.23 2.79 9.21
C ALA A 178 13.26 3.98 9.09
N HIS A 179 13.07 4.50 7.88
CA HIS A 179 12.17 5.62 7.60
C HIS A 179 10.70 5.22 7.75
N ALA A 180 10.34 4.06 7.23
CA ALA A 180 8.99 3.51 7.33
C ALA A 180 8.60 3.26 8.79
N ARG A 181 9.49 2.67 9.59
CA ARG A 181 9.30 2.46 11.03
C ARG A 181 9.06 3.77 11.77
N HIS A 182 9.89 4.78 11.52
CA HIS A 182 9.72 6.10 12.12
C HIS A 182 8.37 6.73 11.78
N ALA A 183 7.94 6.63 10.51
CA ALA A 183 6.64 7.14 10.07
C ALA A 183 5.47 6.42 10.77
N VAL A 184 5.50 5.09 10.87
CA VAL A 184 4.49 4.29 11.58
C VAL A 184 4.40 4.68 13.05
N GLN A 185 5.53 4.83 13.74
CA GLN A 185 5.58 5.25 15.14
C GLN A 185 5.05 6.68 15.33
N THR A 186 5.34 7.58 14.40
CA THR A 186 4.86 8.97 14.45
C THR A 186 3.34 9.03 14.33
N VAL A 187 2.76 8.27 13.40
CA VAL A 187 1.29 8.21 13.23
C VAL A 187 0.64 7.53 14.43
N ALA A 188 1.19 6.42 14.93
CA ALA A 188 0.66 5.74 16.11
C ALA A 188 0.63 6.67 17.34
N ALA A 189 1.68 7.46 17.55
CA ALA A 189 1.76 8.44 18.63
C ALA A 189 0.77 9.61 18.45
N ALA A 190 0.41 9.98 17.23
CA ALA A 190 -0.57 11.05 16.96
C ALA A 190 -2.03 10.60 17.18
N THR A 191 -2.29 9.30 17.15
CA THR A 191 -3.63 8.70 17.34
C THR A 191 -3.91 8.22 18.77
N ALA A 192 -2.92 8.27 19.67
CA ALA A 192 -3.02 7.86 21.07
C ALA A 192 -3.39 9.04 21.99
#